data_AF-A0A936Q7T0-F1
#
_entry.id   AF-A0A936Q7T0-F1
#
_cell.length_a   1.000
_cell.length_b   1.000
_cell.length_c   1.000
_cell.angle_alpha   90.00
_cell.angle_beta   90.00
_cell.angle_gamma   90.00
#
_symmetry.space_group_name_H-M   'P 1'
#
loop_
_entity.id
_entity.type
_entity.pdbx_description
1 polymer ?
#
loop_
_entity_poly.entity_id
_entity_poly.type
_entity_poly.pdbx_seq_one_letter_code
_entity_poly.pdbx_strand_id
1 'polypeptide(L)'
;MRKALARQPRRDGILPRHDIHRRCNAFHGSSEGALSNRILLGLLLGAVCGIGANLYLVPRVPDAVEAANRWVFVPVGQIFLRMLFMVVIPLVFSSLALGVASLGDLKRLGRVGGRTMGYFFTVTAFSVAIGLVLVNVLKPGEGLPAGTRERLLETYRGEAASKMESAGKAEFGPSLLVNIVPRNPVDAAARGDMLPVIFFALLFGIGVTKLAPEKNGLWMKLLEGLADVTVVIIGMALKIAPFGVFGLIFSVTSRFGFDILRQLLFFVGTVLFGLTLLILGVYPVLLKFFAASRRGPS
;
A
#
# COMPACT_ATOMS: atom_id res chain seq x y z
N MET A 1 0.17 36.64 58.19
CA MET A 1 1.49 36.07 57.81
C MET A 1 1.35 34.55 57.79
N ARG A 2 1.41 33.92 56.59
CA ARG A 2 1.22 32.46 56.32
C ARG A 2 -0.20 31.92 56.59
N LYS A 3 -0.77 30.92 55.91
CA LYS A 3 -0.57 30.17 54.66
C LYS A 3 -1.83 29.27 54.62
N ALA A 4 -2.65 29.30 53.56
CA ALA A 4 -3.49 28.18 53.10
C ALA A 4 -4.54 28.67 52.07
N LEU A 5 -4.18 28.77 50.80
CA LEU A 5 -5.16 28.81 49.71
C LEU A 5 -4.73 27.85 48.61
N ALA A 6 -5.52 26.79 48.48
CA ALA A 6 -5.88 26.04 47.28
C ALA A 6 -4.82 25.90 46.16
N ARG A 7 -4.11 24.77 46.15
CA ARG A 7 -3.62 24.20 44.88
C ARG A 7 -4.78 23.45 44.22
N GLN A 8 -5.50 24.13 43.32
CA GLN A 8 -6.36 23.46 42.35
C GLN A 8 -5.49 22.60 41.41
N PRO A 9 -5.90 21.37 41.06
CA PRO A 9 -5.26 20.62 39.98
C PRO A 9 -5.62 21.30 38.65
N ARG A 10 -4.61 21.80 37.93
CA ARG A 10 -4.80 22.29 36.55
C ARG A 10 -5.31 21.15 35.67
N ARG A 11 -6.54 21.30 35.19
CA ARG A 11 -7.10 20.54 34.07
C ARG A 11 -6.56 21.09 32.76
N ASP A 12 -5.28 20.87 32.49
CA ASP A 12 -4.70 21.13 31.17
C ASP A 12 -4.52 19.77 30.48
N GLY A 13 -5.61 19.25 29.93
CA GLY A 13 -5.67 17.98 29.19
C GLY A 13 -5.04 18.04 27.79
N ILE A 14 -3.98 18.84 27.61
CA ILE A 14 -3.23 18.93 26.35
C ILE A 14 -1.80 18.48 26.67
N LEU A 15 -1.51 17.22 26.37
CA LEU A 15 -0.14 16.69 26.40
C LEU A 15 0.76 17.53 25.48
N PRO A 16 1.96 17.92 25.92
CA PRO A 16 2.89 18.68 25.08
C PRO A 16 3.24 17.88 23.81
N ARG A 17 3.27 18.53 22.62
CA ARG A 17 3.48 17.90 21.29
C ARG A 17 4.64 16.91 21.23
N HIS A 18 5.70 17.13 22.01
CA HIS A 18 6.87 16.26 22.08
C HIS A 18 6.59 14.89 22.73
N ASP A 19 5.63 14.80 23.66
CA ASP A 19 5.22 13.54 24.30
C ASP A 19 4.34 12.68 23.39
N ILE A 20 3.59 13.28 22.46
CA ILE A 20 2.78 12.55 21.47
C ILE A 20 3.70 11.81 20.48
N HIS A 21 4.71 12.50 19.94
CA HIS A 21 5.71 11.87 19.06
C HIS A 21 6.53 10.80 19.79
N ARG A 22 6.93 11.02 21.04
CA ARG A 22 7.62 10.00 21.84
C ARG A 22 6.75 8.78 22.10
N ARG A 23 5.45 8.96 22.38
CA ARG A 23 4.52 7.83 22.59
C ARG A 23 4.17 7.09 21.30
N CYS A 24 4.03 7.77 20.17
CA CYS A 24 3.88 7.13 18.85
C CYS A 24 5.15 6.33 18.46
N ASN A 25 6.34 6.87 18.72
CA ASN A 25 7.60 6.17 18.49
C ASN A 25 7.82 5.02 19.48
N ALA A 26 7.40 5.16 20.75
CA ALA A 26 7.49 4.10 21.74
C ALA A 26 6.56 2.91 21.45
N PHE A 27 5.45 3.14 20.73
CA PHE A 27 4.58 2.09 20.22
C PHE A 27 5.23 1.30 19.06
N HIS A 28 6.08 1.94 18.26
CA HIS A 28 6.80 1.30 17.15
C HIS A 28 8.04 0.55 17.64
N GLY A 29 8.85 1.14 18.52
CA GLY A 29 10.20 0.62 18.82
C GLY A 29 10.30 -0.68 19.63
N SER A 30 9.27 -1.09 20.39
CA SER A 30 9.35 -2.28 21.25
C SER A 30 8.61 -3.53 20.71
N SER A 31 7.85 -3.39 19.62
CA SER A 31 7.01 -4.48 19.09
C SER A 31 7.21 -4.77 17.60
N GLU A 32 8.09 -4.06 16.89
CA GLU A 32 8.30 -4.26 15.43
C GLU A 32 8.80 -5.67 15.08
N GLY A 33 9.81 -6.18 15.80
CA GLY A 33 10.29 -7.55 15.61
C GLY A 33 9.23 -8.60 15.98
N ALA A 34 8.47 -8.36 17.05
CA ALA A 34 7.43 -9.27 17.51
C ALA A 34 6.23 -9.32 16.55
N LEU A 35 5.84 -8.20 15.93
CA LEU A 35 4.69 -8.15 15.02
C LEU A 35 5.05 -8.72 13.64
N SER A 36 6.21 -8.37 13.10
CA SER A 36 6.70 -8.96 11.84
C SER A 36 6.81 -10.48 11.97
N ASN A 37 7.40 -10.98 13.07
CA ASN A 37 7.48 -12.40 13.33
C ASN A 37 6.10 -13.07 13.46
N ARG A 38 5.10 -12.40 14.06
CA ARG A 38 3.72 -12.92 14.13
C ARG A 38 3.06 -13.00 12.75
N ILE A 39 3.29 -12.02 11.87
CA ILE A 39 2.76 -12.04 10.50
C ILE A 39 3.42 -13.17 9.70
N LEU A 40 4.75 -13.31 9.79
CA LEU A 40 5.49 -14.40 9.16
C LEU A 40 5.04 -15.78 9.69
N LEU A 41 4.82 -15.89 11.00
CA LEU A 41 4.29 -17.10 11.61
C LEU A 41 2.87 -17.39 11.12
N GLY A 42 1.99 -16.38 11.04
CA GLY A 42 0.63 -16.53 10.49
C GLY A 42 0.63 -16.97 9.02
N LEU A 43 1.56 -16.44 8.21
CA LEU A 43 1.79 -16.86 6.84
C LEU A 43 2.22 -18.33 6.75
N LEU A 44 3.23 -18.73 7.54
CA LEU A 44 3.75 -20.11 7.55
C LEU A 44 2.69 -21.09 8.05
N LEU A 45 2.03 -20.79 9.18
CA LEU A 45 0.98 -21.62 9.73
C LEU A 45 -0.21 -21.73 8.77
N GLY A 46 -0.62 -20.62 8.14
CA GLY A 46 -1.70 -20.62 7.16
C GLY A 46 -1.39 -21.51 5.96
N ALA A 47 -0.15 -21.45 5.46
CA ALA A 47 0.30 -22.29 4.36
C ALA A 47 0.34 -23.77 4.74
N VAL A 48 0.95 -24.11 5.88
CA VAL A 48 1.05 -25.50 6.36
C VAL A 48 -0.33 -26.09 6.64
N CYS A 49 -1.18 -25.36 7.37
CA CYS A 49 -2.55 -25.80 7.67
C CYS A 49 -3.40 -25.93 6.41
N GLY A 50 -3.28 -25.01 5.45
CA GLY A 50 -4.06 -25.06 4.22
C GLY A 50 -3.61 -26.21 3.30
N ILE A 51 -2.30 -26.48 3.18
CA ILE A 51 -1.80 -27.66 2.46
C ILE A 51 -2.25 -28.94 3.15
N GLY A 52 -2.14 -29.01 4.48
CA GLY A 52 -2.62 -30.15 5.25
C GLY A 52 -4.12 -30.40 5.01
N ALA A 53 -4.92 -29.34 4.98
CA ALA A 53 -6.34 -29.43 4.63
C ALA A 53 -6.54 -29.91 3.19
N ASN A 54 -5.78 -29.39 2.23
CA ASN A 54 -5.86 -29.82 0.82
C ASN A 54 -5.52 -31.31 0.62
N LEU A 55 -4.51 -31.84 1.33
CA LEU A 55 -4.06 -33.22 1.17
C LEU A 55 -4.91 -34.23 1.94
N TYR A 56 -5.37 -33.89 3.14
CA TYR A 56 -6.01 -34.86 4.05
C TYR A 56 -7.52 -34.66 4.24
N LEU A 57 -8.00 -33.42 4.15
CA LEU A 57 -9.39 -33.07 4.46
C LEU A 57 -10.21 -32.87 3.18
N VAL A 58 -9.70 -32.20 2.15
CA VAL A 58 -10.42 -31.98 0.89
C VAL A 58 -10.82 -33.29 0.18
N PRO A 59 -9.99 -34.36 0.14
CA PRO A 59 -10.41 -35.62 -0.47
C PRO A 59 -11.47 -36.38 0.34
N ARG A 60 -11.61 -36.08 1.64
CA ARG A 60 -12.54 -36.79 2.56
C ARG A 60 -13.83 -36.03 2.80
N VAL A 61 -13.75 -34.71 2.96
CA VAL A 61 -14.82 -33.80 3.36
C VAL A 61 -14.68 -32.44 2.65
N PRO A 62 -14.82 -32.40 1.31
CA PRO A 62 -14.63 -31.17 0.53
C PRO A 62 -15.59 -30.05 0.97
N ASP A 63 -16.85 -30.39 1.25
CA ASP A 63 -17.87 -29.41 1.65
C ASP A 63 -17.56 -28.74 3.00
N ALA A 64 -16.93 -29.46 3.94
CA ALA A 64 -16.57 -28.92 5.23
C ALA A 64 -15.42 -27.90 5.14
N VAL A 65 -14.42 -28.19 4.30
CA VAL A 65 -13.29 -27.27 4.07
C VAL A 65 -13.77 -26.02 3.34
N GLU A 66 -14.64 -26.17 2.34
CA GLU A 66 -15.18 -25.03 1.60
C GLU A 66 -16.14 -24.20 2.46
N ALA A 67 -16.94 -24.83 3.33
CA ALA A 67 -17.72 -24.12 4.33
C ALA A 67 -16.82 -23.32 5.30
N ALA A 68 -15.74 -23.91 5.81
CA ALA A 68 -14.81 -23.20 6.68
C ALA A 68 -14.15 -22.00 5.97
N ASN A 69 -13.79 -22.17 4.69
CA ASN A 69 -13.29 -21.07 3.86
C ASN A 69 -14.33 -19.95 3.72
N ARG A 70 -15.57 -20.29 3.35
CA ARG A 70 -16.64 -19.33 3.11
C ARG A 70 -17.07 -18.56 4.36
N TRP A 71 -17.16 -19.24 5.50
CA TRP A 71 -17.70 -18.66 6.74
C TRP A 71 -16.65 -18.00 7.63
N VAL A 72 -15.40 -18.47 7.59
CA VAL A 72 -14.36 -18.03 8.53
C VAL A 72 -13.19 -17.40 7.81
N PHE A 73 -12.46 -18.17 7.00
CA PHE A 73 -11.15 -17.73 6.53
C PHE A 73 -11.21 -16.61 5.49
N VAL A 74 -12.13 -16.70 4.51
CA VAL A 74 -12.32 -15.66 3.49
C VAL A 74 -12.84 -14.36 4.13
N PRO A 75 -13.89 -14.36 4.96
CA PRO A 75 -14.35 -13.12 5.62
C PRO A 75 -13.28 -12.46 6.49
N VAL A 76 -12.53 -13.23 7.29
CA VAL A 76 -11.44 -12.69 8.13
C VAL A 76 -10.37 -12.04 7.27
N GLY A 77 -9.97 -12.68 6.18
CA GLY A 77 -9.03 -12.12 5.21
C GLY A 77 -9.56 -10.85 4.53
N GLN A 78 -10.82 -10.85 4.12
CA GLN A 78 -11.47 -9.72 3.45
C GLN A 78 -11.63 -8.52 4.39
N ILE A 79 -11.99 -8.74 5.65
CA ILE A 79 -12.05 -7.66 6.67
C ILE A 79 -10.67 -7.01 6.82
N PHE A 80 -9.61 -7.81 6.90
CA PHE A 80 -8.23 -7.30 6.94
C PHE A 80 -7.89 -6.44 5.72
N LEU A 81 -8.14 -6.94 4.50
CA LEU A 81 -7.86 -6.17 3.28
C LEU A 81 -8.69 -4.90 3.19
N ARG A 82 -9.98 -4.94 3.57
CA ARG A 82 -10.85 -3.76 3.58
C ARG A 82 -10.40 -2.70 4.57
N MET A 83 -9.91 -3.09 5.75
CA MET A 83 -9.30 -2.14 6.69
C MET A 83 -8.08 -1.45 6.09
N LEU A 84 -7.21 -2.20 5.38
CA LEU A 84 -6.05 -1.62 4.71
C LEU A 84 -6.42 -0.72 3.53
N PHE A 85 -7.45 -1.04 2.74
CA PHE A 85 -7.86 -0.19 1.63
C PHE A 85 -8.59 1.08 2.09
N MET A 86 -9.34 1.01 3.19
CA MET A 86 -10.05 2.15 3.77
C MET A 86 -9.12 3.32 4.11
N VAL A 87 -7.91 3.03 4.58
CA VAL A 87 -6.93 4.04 5.00
C VAL A 87 -6.17 4.68 3.83
N VAL A 88 -6.20 4.09 2.62
CA VAL A 88 -5.39 4.57 1.50
C VAL A 88 -5.79 5.98 1.07
N ILE A 89 -7.08 6.24 0.89
CA ILE A 89 -7.54 7.53 0.37
C ILE A 89 -7.28 8.68 1.36
N PRO A 90 -7.67 8.58 2.66
CA PRO A 90 -7.37 9.64 3.62
C PRO A 90 -5.88 9.88 3.76
N LEU A 91 -5.06 8.81 3.73
CA LEU A 91 -3.60 8.91 3.83
C LEU A 91 -3.03 9.64 2.62
N VAL A 92 -3.37 9.22 1.40
CA VAL A 92 -2.85 9.83 0.17
C VAL A 92 -3.26 11.30 0.08
N PHE A 93 -4.53 11.62 0.36
CA PHE A 93 -5.01 12.99 0.35
C PHE A 93 -4.26 13.87 1.36
N SER A 94 -4.21 13.45 2.64
CA SER A 94 -3.54 14.22 3.70
C SER A 94 -2.04 14.35 3.46
N SER A 95 -1.36 13.25 3.09
CA SER A 95 0.07 13.21 2.79
C SER A 95 0.46 14.15 1.66
N LEU A 96 -0.25 14.10 0.53
CA LEU A 96 0.08 14.92 -0.64
C LEU A 96 -0.27 16.38 -0.41
N ALA A 97 -1.46 16.66 0.13
CA ALA A 97 -1.87 18.03 0.43
C ALA A 97 -0.92 18.70 1.43
N LEU A 98 -0.55 18.00 2.51
CA LEU A 98 0.41 18.48 3.50
C LEU A 98 1.81 18.64 2.90
N GLY A 99 2.27 17.65 2.12
CA GLY A 99 3.56 17.68 1.45
C GLY A 99 3.70 18.90 0.54
N VAL A 100 2.68 19.19 -0.27
CA VAL A 100 2.66 20.37 -1.14
C VAL A 100 2.54 21.66 -0.32
N ALA A 101 1.66 21.70 0.68
CA ALA A 101 1.47 22.89 1.51
C ALA A 101 2.76 23.28 2.27
N SER A 102 3.54 22.30 2.71
CA SER A 102 4.81 22.52 3.42
C SER A 102 5.92 23.12 2.55
N LEU A 103 5.87 22.92 1.23
CA LEU A 103 6.86 23.45 0.28
C LEU A 103 6.67 24.95 0.02
N GLY A 104 5.46 25.48 0.19
CA GLY A 104 5.12 26.92 0.11
C GLY A 104 5.27 27.61 -1.25
N ASP A 105 6.07 27.07 -2.18
CA ASP A 105 6.39 27.70 -3.47
C ASP A 105 6.03 26.78 -4.65
N LEU A 106 5.08 27.25 -5.47
CA LEU A 106 4.61 26.56 -6.68
C LEU A 106 5.72 26.38 -7.73
N LYS A 107 6.66 27.33 -7.85
CA LYS A 107 7.78 27.21 -8.81
C LYS A 107 8.76 26.14 -8.37
N ARG A 108 8.99 25.99 -7.06
CA ARG A 108 9.80 24.89 -6.51
C ARG A 108 9.09 23.55 -6.73
N LEU A 109 7.78 23.49 -6.50
CA LEU A 109 6.99 22.28 -6.74
C LEU A 109 7.09 21.82 -8.19
N GLY A 110 6.88 22.72 -9.16
CA GLY A 110 6.98 22.38 -10.59
C GLY A 110 8.38 21.90 -11.00
N ARG A 111 9.44 22.55 -10.49
CA ARG A 111 10.83 22.17 -10.78
C ARG A 111 11.20 20.81 -10.18
N VAL A 112 10.81 20.56 -8.93
CA VAL A 112 11.05 19.28 -8.25
C VAL A 112 10.21 18.19 -8.91
N GLY A 113 8.91 18.44 -9.12
CA GLY A 113 7.98 17.52 -9.78
C GLY A 113 8.45 17.10 -11.17
N GLY A 114 8.84 18.05 -12.03
CA GLY A 114 9.34 17.74 -13.37
C GLY A 114 10.61 16.87 -13.37
N ARG A 115 11.57 17.17 -12.48
CA ARG A 115 12.78 16.33 -12.31
C ARG A 115 12.43 14.94 -11.79
N THR A 116 11.51 14.84 -10.84
CA THR A 116 11.04 13.57 -10.29
C THR A 116 10.30 12.75 -11.34
N MET A 117 9.46 13.37 -12.19
CA MET A 117 8.78 12.66 -13.27
C MET A 117 9.77 12.08 -14.28
N GLY A 118 10.77 12.85 -14.71
CA GLY A 118 11.83 12.35 -15.60
C GLY A 118 12.59 11.16 -14.99
N TYR A 119 12.93 11.26 -13.70
CA TYR A 119 13.55 10.16 -12.96
C TYR A 119 12.62 8.92 -12.89
N PHE A 120 11.35 9.12 -12.55
CA PHE A 120 10.38 8.04 -12.39
C PHE A 120 10.10 7.32 -13.70
N PHE A 121 9.94 8.03 -14.82
CA PHE A 121 9.78 7.41 -16.14
C PHE A 121 11.02 6.61 -16.54
N THR A 122 12.22 7.14 -16.29
CA THR A 122 13.47 6.44 -16.59
C THR A 122 13.57 5.15 -15.80
N VAL A 123 13.41 5.20 -14.47
CA VAL A 123 13.47 4.01 -13.60
C VAL A 123 12.38 3.00 -13.96
N THR A 124 11.16 3.47 -14.21
CA THR A 124 10.03 2.59 -14.55
C THR A 124 10.26 1.90 -15.89
N ALA A 125 10.78 2.61 -16.90
CA ALA A 125 11.10 2.01 -18.20
C ALA A 125 12.15 0.89 -18.05
N PHE A 126 13.24 1.14 -17.33
CA PHE A 126 14.25 0.10 -17.05
C PHE A 126 13.68 -1.05 -16.21
N SER A 127 12.86 -0.76 -15.21
CA SER A 127 12.21 -1.77 -14.35
C SER A 127 11.28 -2.68 -15.15
N VAL A 128 10.42 -2.10 -15.99
CA VAL A 128 9.52 -2.85 -16.88
C VAL A 128 10.31 -3.67 -17.89
N ALA A 129 11.37 -3.12 -18.49
CA ALA A 129 12.21 -3.86 -19.43
C ALA A 129 12.86 -5.09 -18.79
N ILE A 130 13.48 -4.94 -17.61
CA ILE A 130 14.07 -6.06 -16.85
C ILE A 130 13.00 -7.07 -16.47
N GLY A 131 11.85 -6.61 -15.96
CA GLY A 131 10.73 -7.47 -15.58
C GLY A 131 10.21 -8.28 -16.76
N LEU A 132 10.02 -7.65 -17.92
CA LEU A 132 9.60 -8.33 -19.15
C LEU A 132 10.62 -9.37 -19.59
N VAL A 133 11.92 -9.04 -19.60
CA VAL A 133 12.97 -10.00 -19.95
C VAL A 133 12.94 -11.20 -19.01
N LEU A 134 12.89 -10.98 -17.69
CA LEU A 134 12.88 -12.06 -16.71
C LEU A 134 11.64 -12.94 -16.82
N VAL A 135 10.45 -12.35 -16.98
CA VAL A 135 9.21 -13.12 -17.12
C VAL A 135 9.20 -13.91 -18.44
N ASN A 136 9.75 -13.38 -19.53
CA ASN A 136 9.82 -14.11 -20.80
C ASN A 136 10.88 -15.23 -20.79
N VAL A 137 11.96 -15.08 -20.03
CA VAL A 137 13.04 -16.08 -19.93
C VAL A 137 12.72 -17.16 -18.90
N LEU A 138 12.34 -16.77 -17.68
CA LEU A 138 12.08 -17.71 -16.58
C LEU A 138 10.67 -18.29 -16.64
N LYS A 139 9.74 -17.60 -17.31
CA LYS A 139 8.35 -18.02 -17.50
C LYS A 139 7.67 -18.58 -16.25
N PRO A 140 7.62 -17.79 -15.15
CA PRO A 140 6.98 -18.24 -13.93
C PRO A 140 5.49 -18.44 -14.17
N GLY A 141 5.03 -19.70 -14.21
CA GLY A 141 3.63 -20.06 -14.44
C GLY A 141 3.37 -21.13 -15.50
N GLU A 142 4.34 -21.48 -16.35
CA GLU A 142 4.16 -22.57 -17.34
C GLU A 142 4.00 -23.95 -16.67
N GLY A 143 4.56 -24.14 -15.48
CA GLY A 143 4.44 -25.41 -14.75
C GLY A 143 3.18 -25.56 -13.91
N LEU A 144 2.11 -24.78 -14.13
CA LEU A 144 0.81 -25.04 -13.50
C LEU A 144 0.09 -26.20 -14.22
N PRO A 145 -0.37 -27.25 -13.50
CA PRO A 145 -1.25 -28.26 -14.07
C PRO A 145 -2.52 -27.64 -14.67
N ALA A 146 -2.98 -28.16 -15.81
CA ALA A 146 -4.15 -27.64 -16.53
C ALA A 146 -5.41 -27.55 -15.64
N GLY A 147 -5.65 -28.58 -14.81
CA GLY A 147 -6.79 -28.60 -13.88
C GLY A 147 -6.72 -27.52 -12.80
N THR A 148 -5.53 -27.13 -12.33
CA THR A 148 -5.37 -26.02 -11.37
C THR A 148 -5.59 -24.68 -12.04
N ARG A 149 -5.14 -24.51 -13.29
CA ARG A 149 -5.37 -23.31 -14.10
C ARG A 149 -6.87 -23.08 -14.36
N GLU A 150 -7.61 -24.13 -14.70
CA GLU A 150 -9.05 -24.04 -14.93
C GLU A 150 -9.82 -23.62 -13.68
N ARG A 151 -9.51 -24.23 -12.52
CA ARG A 151 -10.11 -23.86 -11.23
C ARG A 151 -9.78 -22.43 -10.81
N LEU A 152 -8.56 -21.96 -11.06
CA LEU A 152 -8.17 -20.57 -10.81
C LEU A 152 -9.00 -19.61 -11.68
N LEU A 153 -9.13 -19.91 -12.97
CA LEU A 153 -9.96 -19.09 -13.86
C LEU A 153 -11.41 -19.14 -13.41
N GLU A 154 -11.99 -20.29 -13.09
CA GLU A 154 -13.37 -20.38 -12.60
C GLU A 154 -13.62 -19.57 -11.32
N THR A 155 -12.72 -19.70 -10.34
CA THR A 155 -12.85 -19.02 -9.04
C THR A 155 -12.71 -17.49 -9.14
N TYR A 156 -11.85 -17.00 -10.05
CA TYR A 156 -11.51 -15.58 -10.16
C TYR A 156 -12.04 -14.90 -11.44
N ARG A 157 -12.75 -15.60 -12.32
CA ARG A 157 -13.27 -15.09 -13.61
C ARG A 157 -14.07 -13.81 -13.46
N GLY A 158 -14.99 -13.73 -12.48
CA GLY A 158 -15.82 -12.55 -12.26
C GLY A 158 -15.03 -11.31 -11.81
N GLU A 159 -14.00 -11.52 -10.99
CA GLU A 159 -13.10 -10.45 -10.53
C GLU A 159 -12.08 -10.04 -11.60
N ALA A 160 -11.62 -10.99 -12.41
CA ALA A 160 -10.72 -10.73 -13.53
C ALA A 160 -11.44 -10.03 -14.69
N ALA A 161 -12.65 -10.45 -15.05
CA ALA A 161 -13.43 -9.85 -16.14
C ALA A 161 -13.80 -8.38 -15.84
N SER A 162 -14.24 -8.08 -14.62
CA SER A 162 -14.53 -6.70 -14.21
C SER A 162 -13.29 -5.79 -14.20
N LYS A 163 -12.13 -6.31 -13.77
CA LYS A 163 -10.85 -5.57 -13.84
C LYS A 163 -10.35 -5.40 -15.29
N MET A 164 -10.54 -6.39 -16.15
CA MET A 164 -10.17 -6.32 -17.57
C MET A 164 -11.06 -5.33 -18.34
N GLU A 165 -12.35 -5.29 -18.07
CA GLU A 165 -13.27 -4.30 -18.68
C GLU A 165 -12.91 -2.86 -18.25
N SER A 166 -12.42 -2.70 -17.03
CA SER A 166 -11.91 -1.42 -16.51
C SER A 166 -10.58 -1.01 -17.17
N ALA A 167 -9.67 -1.97 -17.38
CA ALA A 167 -8.39 -1.75 -18.05
C ALA A 167 -8.53 -1.46 -19.55
N GLY A 168 -9.50 -2.07 -20.22
CA GLY A 168 -9.80 -1.82 -21.64
C GLY A 168 -10.36 -0.42 -21.94
N LYS A 169 -10.83 0.31 -20.91
CA LYS A 169 -11.36 1.68 -21.01
C LYS A 169 -10.28 2.75 -20.81
N ALA A 170 -9.04 2.37 -20.47
CA ALA A 170 -7.92 3.30 -20.40
C ALA A 170 -7.42 3.64 -21.80
N GLU A 171 -8.18 4.44 -22.55
CA GLU A 171 -7.68 5.03 -23.78
C GLU A 171 -6.53 5.99 -23.46
N PHE A 172 -5.33 5.63 -23.92
CA PHE A 172 -4.20 6.56 -23.93
C PHE A 172 -4.47 7.65 -24.96
N GLY A 173 -4.80 8.86 -24.50
CA GLY A 173 -5.12 9.98 -25.37
C GLY A 173 -5.46 11.27 -24.63
N PRO A 174 -5.97 12.29 -25.35
CA PRO A 174 -6.42 13.56 -24.76
C PRO A 174 -7.51 13.36 -23.69
N SER A 175 -8.33 12.32 -23.84
CA SER A 175 -9.34 11.91 -22.87
C SER A 175 -8.73 11.58 -21.50
N LEU A 176 -7.56 10.95 -21.45
CA LEU A 176 -6.84 10.66 -20.20
C LEU A 176 -6.38 11.94 -19.50
N LEU A 177 -5.89 12.93 -20.24
CA LEU A 177 -5.51 14.24 -19.69
C LEU A 177 -6.72 14.98 -19.09
N VAL A 178 -7.88 14.92 -19.75
CA VAL A 178 -9.11 15.51 -19.23
C VAL A 178 -9.60 14.77 -17.99
N ASN A 179 -9.50 13.44 -17.97
CA ASN A 179 -9.94 12.60 -16.85
C ASN A 179 -9.06 12.73 -15.60
N ILE A 180 -7.85 13.29 -15.70
CA ILE A 180 -7.03 13.62 -14.52
C ILE A 180 -7.73 14.65 -13.63
N VAL A 181 -8.51 15.57 -14.22
CA VAL A 181 -9.26 16.58 -13.48
C VAL A 181 -10.62 16.01 -13.11
N PRO A 182 -10.90 15.70 -11.81
CA PRO A 182 -12.19 15.16 -11.44
C PRO A 182 -13.29 16.21 -11.60
N ARG A 183 -14.46 15.79 -12.10
CA ARG A 183 -15.69 16.58 -11.99
C ARG A 183 -16.17 16.68 -10.53
N ASN A 184 -15.97 15.60 -9.76
CA ASN A 184 -16.28 15.54 -8.34
C ASN A 184 -15.20 14.70 -7.61
N PRO A 185 -14.36 15.32 -6.76
CA PRO A 185 -13.28 14.62 -6.07
C PRO A 185 -13.78 13.62 -5.02
N VAL A 186 -14.96 13.85 -4.43
CA VAL A 186 -15.56 12.94 -3.44
C VAL A 186 -16.07 11.66 -4.11
N ASP A 187 -16.69 11.81 -5.28
CA ASP A 187 -17.16 10.69 -6.10
C ASP A 187 -15.97 9.87 -6.66
N ALA A 188 -14.90 10.54 -7.10
CA ALA A 188 -13.66 9.88 -7.49
C ALA A 188 -13.02 9.09 -6.33
N ALA A 189 -13.00 9.68 -5.12
CA ALA A 189 -12.58 8.98 -3.92
C ALA A 189 -13.48 7.76 -3.60
N ALA A 190 -14.80 7.92 -3.68
CA ALA A 190 -15.73 6.82 -3.41
C ALA A 190 -15.57 5.65 -4.40
N ARG A 191 -15.24 5.94 -5.67
CA ARG A 191 -14.96 4.92 -6.70
C ARG A 191 -13.55 4.33 -6.64
N GLY A 192 -12.64 4.92 -5.86
CA GLY A 192 -11.25 4.50 -5.81
C GLY A 192 -10.39 4.97 -6.99
N ASP A 193 -10.83 6.01 -7.71
CA ASP A 193 -10.09 6.60 -8.82
C ASP A 193 -8.92 7.44 -8.28
N MET A 194 -7.76 6.81 -8.10
CA MET A 194 -6.62 7.42 -7.40
C MET A 194 -6.00 8.62 -8.15
N LEU A 195 -5.95 8.58 -9.49
CA LEU A 195 -5.33 9.64 -10.28
C LEU A 195 -6.05 11.01 -10.10
N PRO A 196 -7.39 11.10 -10.21
CA PRO A 196 -8.11 12.32 -9.87
C PRO A 196 -8.00 12.74 -8.40
N VAL A 197 -7.98 11.78 -7.46
CA VAL A 197 -7.79 12.08 -6.02
C VAL A 197 -6.43 12.74 -5.77
N ILE A 198 -5.37 12.20 -6.38
CA ILE A 198 -4.02 12.77 -6.30
C ILE A 198 -4.00 14.17 -6.90
N PHE A 199 -4.59 14.38 -8.08
CA PHE A 199 -4.64 15.69 -8.73
C PHE A 199 -5.35 16.72 -7.86
N PHE A 200 -6.52 16.37 -7.29
CA PHE A 200 -7.24 17.21 -6.36
C PHE A 200 -6.43 17.51 -5.09
N ALA A 201 -5.77 16.50 -4.49
CA ALA A 201 -4.93 16.69 -3.30
C ALA A 201 -3.78 17.68 -3.54
N LEU A 202 -3.13 17.61 -4.71
CA LEU A 202 -2.08 18.54 -5.11
C LEU A 202 -2.63 19.98 -5.26
N LEU A 203 -3.74 20.17 -5.97
CA LEU A 203 -4.38 21.49 -6.11
C LEU A 203 -4.86 22.03 -4.77
N PHE A 204 -5.42 21.18 -3.91
CA PHE A 204 -5.84 21.54 -2.57
C PHE A 204 -4.66 22.04 -1.74
N GLY A 205 -3.54 21.33 -1.76
CA GLY A 205 -2.30 21.76 -1.10
C GLY A 205 -1.79 23.12 -1.60
N ILE A 206 -1.81 23.36 -2.92
CA ILE A 206 -1.46 24.66 -3.52
C ILE A 206 -2.45 25.76 -3.09
N GLY A 207 -3.73 25.43 -2.96
CA GLY A 207 -4.75 26.35 -2.45
C GLY A 207 -4.46 26.78 -1.01
N VAL A 208 -4.07 25.83 -0.14
CA VAL A 208 -3.72 26.10 1.26
C VAL A 208 -2.55 27.07 1.37
N THR A 209 -1.52 26.96 0.52
CA THR A 209 -0.37 27.89 0.56
C THR A 209 -0.72 29.33 0.20
N LYS A 210 -1.84 29.56 -0.50
CA LYS A 210 -2.30 30.89 -0.89
C LYS A 210 -3.22 31.54 0.14
N LEU A 211 -3.60 30.83 1.21
CA LEU A 211 -4.43 31.38 2.27
C LEU A 211 -3.64 32.32 3.18
N ALA A 212 -4.36 33.18 3.89
CA ALA A 212 -3.79 33.99 4.96
C ALA A 212 -3.10 33.10 6.02
N PRO A 213 -2.01 33.56 6.67
CA PRO A 213 -1.19 32.74 7.56
C PRO A 213 -1.97 31.99 8.65
N GLU A 214 -2.97 32.64 9.24
CA GLU A 214 -3.83 32.04 10.27
C GLU A 214 -4.64 30.84 9.75
N LYS A 215 -5.26 30.99 8.56
CA LYS A 215 -6.06 29.93 7.93
C LYS A 215 -5.18 28.81 7.40
N ASN A 216 -4.00 29.14 6.86
CA ASN A 216 -3.01 28.16 6.43
C ASN A 216 -2.58 27.27 7.63
N GLY A 217 -2.21 27.90 8.75
CA GLY A 217 -1.81 27.16 9.96
C GLY A 217 -2.90 26.23 10.51
N LEU A 218 -4.18 26.60 10.40
CA LEU A 218 -5.30 25.72 10.74
C LEU A 218 -5.35 24.49 9.82
N TRP A 219 -5.31 24.70 8.50
CA TRP A 219 -5.35 23.61 7.53
C TRP A 219 -4.16 22.66 7.64
N MET A 220 -2.95 23.18 7.87
CA MET A 220 -1.77 22.36 8.11
C MET A 220 -1.97 21.42 9.32
N LYS A 221 -2.50 21.94 10.44
CA LYS A 221 -2.78 21.12 11.64
C LYS A 221 -3.88 20.09 11.39
N LEU A 222 -4.89 20.41 10.59
CA LEU A 222 -5.94 19.46 10.22
C LEU A 222 -5.41 18.34 9.34
N LEU A 223 -4.57 18.66 8.34
CA LEU A 223 -3.97 17.66 7.45
C LEU A 223 -2.96 16.77 8.21
N GLU A 224 -2.16 17.36 9.10
CA GLU A 224 -1.26 16.64 10.03
C GLU A 224 -2.07 15.69 10.91
N GLY A 225 -3.13 16.18 11.57
CA GLY A 225 -4.01 15.35 12.41
C GLY A 225 -4.70 14.23 11.63
N LEU A 226 -5.14 14.48 10.38
CA LEU A 226 -5.74 13.46 9.53
C LEU A 226 -4.72 12.37 9.15
N ALA A 227 -3.49 12.75 8.82
CA ALA A 227 -2.41 11.81 8.53
C ALA A 227 -2.09 10.95 9.76
N ASP A 228 -1.93 11.59 10.94
CA ASP A 228 -1.63 10.90 12.20
C ASP A 228 -2.74 9.92 12.61
N VAL A 229 -4.01 10.33 12.52
CA VAL A 229 -5.15 9.44 12.78
C VAL A 229 -5.14 8.25 11.82
N THR A 230 -4.81 8.49 10.55
CA THR A 230 -4.75 7.40 9.56
C THR A 230 -3.62 6.42 9.87
N VAL A 231 -2.45 6.90 10.33
CA VAL A 231 -1.35 6.06 10.82
C VAL A 231 -1.77 5.23 12.03
N VAL A 232 -2.53 5.80 12.97
CA VAL A 232 -3.06 5.04 14.13
C VAL A 232 -4.00 3.93 13.67
N ILE A 233 -4.88 4.19 12.70
CA ILE A 233 -5.78 3.17 12.13
C ILE A 233 -4.98 2.05 11.46
N ILE A 234 -3.92 2.39 10.71
CA ILE A 234 -3.00 1.40 10.13
C ILE A 234 -2.41 0.52 11.24
N GLY A 235 -1.95 1.12 12.35
CA GLY A 235 -1.44 0.39 13.50
C GLY A 235 -2.46 -0.58 14.12
N MET A 236 -3.75 -0.23 14.14
CA MET A 236 -4.82 -1.13 14.57
C MET A 236 -5.04 -2.28 13.58
N ALA A 237 -5.08 -1.98 12.27
CA ALA A 237 -5.23 -2.99 11.23
C ALA A 237 -4.06 -4.00 11.24
N LEU A 238 -2.83 -3.53 11.47
CA LEU A 238 -1.64 -4.37 11.56
C LEU A 238 -1.66 -5.36 12.74
N LYS A 239 -2.35 -5.05 13.85
CA LYS A 239 -2.53 -6.00 14.96
C LYS A 239 -3.38 -7.21 14.57
N ILE A 240 -4.31 -7.03 13.63
CA ILE A 240 -5.21 -8.07 13.12
C ILE A 240 -4.55 -8.85 11.96
N ALA A 241 -3.51 -8.28 11.35
CA ALA A 241 -2.82 -8.84 10.20
C ALA A 241 -2.41 -10.32 10.33
N PRO A 242 -1.86 -10.82 11.46
CA PRO A 242 -1.50 -12.24 11.57
C PRO A 242 -2.67 -13.20 11.29
N PHE A 243 -3.86 -12.84 11.76
CA PHE A 243 -5.09 -13.63 11.55
C PHE A 243 -5.63 -13.46 10.13
N GLY A 244 -5.60 -12.23 9.61
CA GLY A 244 -6.00 -11.92 8.23
C GLY A 244 -5.15 -12.66 7.21
N VAL A 245 -3.82 -12.58 7.35
CA VAL A 245 -2.85 -13.27 6.49
C VAL A 245 -2.98 -14.78 6.61
N PHE A 246 -3.14 -15.32 7.83
CA PHE A 246 -3.42 -16.74 8.03
C PHE A 246 -4.65 -17.20 7.22
N GLY A 247 -5.78 -16.50 7.37
CA GLY A 247 -7.03 -16.86 6.67
C GLY A 247 -6.92 -16.76 5.15
N LEU A 248 -6.28 -15.70 4.65
CA LEU A 248 -6.04 -15.52 3.21
C LEU A 248 -5.19 -16.67 2.66
N ILE A 249 -4.06 -16.96 3.29
CA ILE A 249 -3.12 -17.98 2.81
C ILE A 249 -3.70 -19.38 2.96
N PHE A 250 -4.42 -19.65 4.05
CA PHE A 250 -5.16 -20.90 4.23
C PHE A 250 -6.19 -21.11 3.11
N SER A 251 -6.98 -20.08 2.78
CA SER A 251 -8.02 -20.21 1.74
C SER A 251 -7.45 -20.49 0.35
N VAL A 252 -6.30 -19.90 0.02
CA VAL A 252 -5.61 -20.13 -1.25
C VAL A 252 -4.97 -21.53 -1.27
N THR A 253 -4.21 -21.89 -0.23
CA THR A 253 -3.49 -23.16 -0.19
C THR A 253 -4.40 -24.37 0.01
N SER A 254 -5.53 -24.23 0.70
CA SER A 254 -6.54 -25.30 0.84
C SER A 254 -7.28 -25.61 -0.47
N ARG A 255 -7.51 -24.61 -1.33
CA ARG A 255 -8.19 -24.79 -2.63
C ARG A 255 -7.25 -25.28 -3.74
N PHE A 256 -6.04 -24.75 -3.78
CA PHE A 256 -5.12 -24.94 -4.91
C PHE A 256 -3.88 -25.79 -4.59
N GLY A 257 -3.71 -26.19 -3.32
CA GLY A 257 -2.71 -27.18 -2.91
C GLY A 257 -1.26 -26.75 -3.05
N PHE A 258 -0.37 -27.74 -3.16
CA PHE A 258 1.08 -27.52 -3.22
C PHE A 258 1.54 -26.97 -4.58
N ASP A 259 0.84 -27.30 -5.67
CA ASP A 259 1.22 -26.89 -7.03
C ASP A 259 1.21 -25.36 -7.19
N ILE A 260 0.19 -24.69 -6.64
CA ILE A 260 0.14 -23.22 -6.69
C ILE A 260 1.25 -22.59 -5.85
N LEU A 261 1.59 -23.20 -4.70
CA LEU A 261 2.59 -22.64 -3.81
C LEU A 261 3.97 -22.72 -4.43
N ARG A 262 4.30 -23.84 -5.09
CA ARG A 262 5.56 -23.98 -5.85
C ARG A 262 5.66 -22.92 -6.95
N GLN A 263 4.58 -22.69 -7.68
CA GLN A 263 4.55 -21.69 -8.75
C GLN A 263 4.64 -20.27 -8.22
N LEU A 264 3.92 -19.98 -7.13
CA LEU A 264 3.99 -18.69 -6.46
C LEU A 264 5.38 -18.43 -5.90
N LEU A 265 6.04 -19.45 -5.33
CA LEU A 265 7.41 -19.34 -4.83
C LEU A 265 8.41 -19.05 -5.96
N PHE A 266 8.27 -19.72 -7.11
CA PHE A 266 9.10 -19.46 -8.27
C PHE A 266 8.85 -18.06 -8.87
N PHE A 267 7.59 -17.61 -8.89
CA PHE A 267 7.23 -16.24 -9.25
C PHE A 267 7.84 -15.22 -8.28
N VAL A 268 7.70 -15.42 -6.96
CA VAL A 268 8.31 -14.55 -5.95
C VAL A 268 9.83 -14.55 -6.09
N GLY A 269 10.46 -15.70 -6.32
CA GLY A 269 11.90 -15.80 -6.58
C GLY A 269 12.33 -14.99 -7.81
N THR A 270 11.56 -15.06 -8.89
CA THR A 270 11.78 -14.26 -10.11
C THR A 270 11.67 -12.76 -9.82
N VAL A 271 10.65 -12.35 -9.06
CA VAL A 271 10.44 -10.95 -8.67
C VAL A 271 11.58 -10.45 -7.77
N LEU A 272 11.98 -11.23 -6.76
CA LEU A 272 13.10 -10.90 -5.87
C LEU A 272 14.41 -10.79 -6.65
N PHE A 273 14.66 -11.70 -7.58
CA PHE A 273 15.82 -11.63 -8.46
C PHE A 273 15.81 -10.36 -9.33
N GLY A 274 14.65 -10.01 -9.91
CA GLY A 274 14.48 -8.76 -10.65
C GLY A 274 14.70 -7.52 -9.80
N LEU A 275 14.18 -7.50 -8.57
CA LEU A 275 14.43 -6.43 -7.60
C LEU A 275 15.93 -6.32 -7.26
N THR A 276 16.62 -7.44 -7.05
CA THR A 276 18.07 -7.45 -6.83
C THR A 276 18.82 -6.87 -8.02
N LEU A 277 18.49 -7.25 -9.25
CA LEU A 277 19.08 -6.68 -10.46
C LEU A 277 18.79 -5.19 -10.61
N LEU A 278 17.59 -4.74 -10.25
CA LEU A 278 17.24 -3.32 -10.28
C LEU A 278 18.05 -2.53 -9.26
N ILE A 279 18.14 -3.01 -8.01
CA ILE A 279 18.85 -2.35 -6.92
C ILE A 279 20.36 -2.35 -7.15
N LEU A 280 20.95 -3.42 -7.69
CA LEU A 280 22.41 -3.50 -7.92
C LEU A 280 22.84 -2.94 -9.28
N GLY A 281 21.98 -3.00 -10.28
CA GLY A 281 22.27 -2.51 -11.64
C GLY A 281 21.80 -1.08 -11.85
N VAL A 282 20.48 -0.86 -11.85
CA VAL A 282 19.88 0.39 -12.30
C VAL A 282 20.10 1.53 -11.31
N TYR A 283 19.92 1.31 -10.00
CA TYR A 283 20.06 2.35 -9.00
C TYR A 283 21.49 2.94 -8.93
N PRO A 284 22.59 2.14 -8.89
CA PRO A 284 23.95 2.66 -8.86
C PRO A 284 24.34 3.38 -10.16
N VAL A 285 23.87 2.90 -11.32
CA VAL A 285 24.10 3.55 -12.61
C VAL A 285 23.42 4.93 -12.64
N LEU A 286 22.16 5.01 -12.21
CA LEU A 286 21.44 6.27 -12.12
C LEU A 286 22.09 7.22 -11.11
N LEU A 287 22.52 6.73 -9.95
CA LEU A 287 23.22 7.54 -8.95
C LEU A 287 24.56 8.06 -9.46
N LYS A 288 25.35 7.24 -10.17
CA LYS A 288 26.59 7.69 -10.81
C LYS A 288 26.32 8.76 -11.87
N PHE A 289 25.31 8.57 -12.70
CA PHE A 289 24.94 9.53 -13.75
C PHE A 289 24.45 10.86 -13.15
N PHE A 290 23.59 10.83 -12.13
CA PHE A 290 23.12 12.03 -11.43
C PHE A 290 24.21 12.71 -10.60
N ALA A 291 25.11 11.95 -9.96
CA ALA A 291 26.25 12.50 -9.24
C ALA A 291 27.27 13.14 -10.19
N ALA A 292 27.51 12.54 -11.36
CA ALA A 292 28.32 13.12 -12.41
C ALA A 292 27.69 14.41 -12.97
N SER A 293 26.36 14.44 -13.17
CA SER A 293 25.65 15.63 -13.64
C SER A 293 25.67 16.82 -12.66
N ARG A 294 25.88 16.60 -11.35
CA ARG A 294 26.07 17.69 -10.37
C ARG A 294 27.53 18.14 -10.20
N ARG A 295 28.50 17.41 -10.79
CA ARG A 295 29.91 17.81 -10.88
C ARG A 295 30.16 18.41 -12.27
N GLY A 296 29.57 19.59 -12.54
CA GLY A 296 29.98 20.45 -13.67
C GLY A 296 31.15 21.35 -13.25
N PRO A 297 32.04 21.74 -14.19
CA PRO A 297 33.42 22.15 -13.88
C PRO A 297 33.48 23.48 -13.13
N SER A 298 34.23 23.49 -12.04
CA SER A 298 34.72 24.69 -11.36
C SER A 298 35.77 25.40 -12.20
#